data_AF-A0A162KJ55-F1
#
_entry.id   AF-A0A162KJ55-F1
#
_cell.length_a   1.000
_cell.length_b   1.000
_cell.length_c   1.000
_cell.angle_alpha   90.00
_cell.angle_beta   90.00
_cell.angle_gamma   90.00
#
_symmetry.space_group_name_H-M   'P 1'
#
loop_
_entity.id
_entity.type
_entity.pdbx_description
1 polymer ?
#
loop_
_entity_poly.entity_id
_entity_poly.type
_entity_poly.pdbx_seq_one_letter_code
_entity_poly.pdbx_strand_id
1 'polypeptide(L)' 'MDLKFEGVDLEYKKAKNNLPESFWETYSAFANTNGGKIILGIDEKNIDPYQGVNRLPAKL' A
#
# COMPACT_ATOMS: atom_id res chain seq x y z
N MET A 1 -0.81 12.65 12.56
CA MET A 1 -0.72 11.19 12.77
C MET A 1 0.64 10.77 12.27
N ASP A 2 1.48 10.25 13.16
CA ASP A 2 2.77 9.66 12.76
C ASP A 2 2.51 8.35 12.01
N LEU A 3 3.08 8.23 10.81
CA LEU A 3 3.13 6.95 10.11
C LEU A 3 4.00 6.01 10.93
N LYS A 4 3.48 4.82 11.24
CA LYS A 4 4.33 3.78 11.83
C LYS A 4 5.35 3.34 10.80
N PHE A 5 6.59 3.05 11.21
CA PHE A 5 7.60 2.48 10.32
C PHE A 5 7.09 1.17 9.67
N GLU A 6 7.46 0.96 8.42
CA GLU A 6 7.28 -0.33 7.74
C GLU A 6 7.98 -1.45 8.51
N GLY A 7 7.42 -2.66 8.42
CA GLY A 7 7.89 -3.80 9.20
C GLY A 7 7.36 -5.11 8.67
N VAL A 8 7.62 -6.18 9.42
CA VAL A 8 7.29 -7.55 9.00
C VAL A 8 5.80 -7.79 8.73
N ASP A 9 4.92 -6.95 9.30
CA ASP A 9 3.47 -7.05 9.23
C ASP A 9 2.80 -5.74 8.76
N LEU A 10 3.58 -4.74 8.31
CA LEU A 10 3.04 -3.45 7.85
C LEU A 10 3.85 -2.92 6.68
N GLU A 11 3.17 -2.73 5.56
CA GLU A 11 3.75 -2.18 4.32
C GLU A 11 2.86 -1.05 3.78
N TYR A 12 3.47 0.05 3.33
CA TYR A 12 2.80 1.11 2.58
C TYR A 12 3.09 0.98 1.09
N LYS A 13 2.07 1.19 0.27
CA LYS A 13 2.25 1.22 -1.19
C LYS A 13 1.50 2.36 -1.83
N LYS A 14 2.19 3.05 -2.75
CA LYS A 14 1.57 4.04 -3.63
C LYS A 14 0.58 3.33 -4.57
N ALA A 15 -0.67 3.75 -4.53
CA ALA A 15 -1.72 3.15 -5.37
C ALA A 15 -2.70 4.19 -5.92
N LYS A 16 -2.21 5.42 -6.17
CA LYS A 16 -3.07 6.56 -6.57
C LYS A 16 -3.91 6.27 -7.81
N ASN A 17 -3.33 5.66 -8.83
CA ASN A 17 -4.03 5.38 -10.10
C ASN A 17 -4.22 3.89 -10.37
N ASN A 18 -3.29 3.06 -9.90
CA ASN A 18 -3.28 1.62 -10.13
C ASN A 18 -2.69 0.91 -8.90
N LEU A 19 -2.99 -0.37 -8.75
CA LEU A 19 -2.31 -1.23 -7.80
C LEU A 19 -0.88 -1.49 -8.31
N PRO A 20 0.18 -1.25 -7.51
CA PRO A 20 1.55 -1.48 -7.95
C PRO A 20 1.82 -2.99 -8.08
N GLU A 21 2.67 -3.40 -9.03
CA GLU A 21 3.00 -4.82 -9.23
C GLU A 21 3.60 -5.47 -7.98
N SER A 22 4.43 -4.72 -7.25
CA SER A 22 5.02 -5.14 -5.97
C SER A 22 4.00 -5.43 -4.86
N PHE A 23 2.72 -5.08 -5.06
CA PHE A 23 1.63 -5.50 -4.17
C PHE A 23 1.58 -7.02 -4.04
N TRP A 24 1.67 -7.75 -5.16
CA TRP A 24 1.49 -9.20 -5.16
C TRP A 24 2.62 -9.93 -4.43
N GLU A 25 3.82 -9.37 -4.49
CA GLU A 25 4.99 -9.87 -3.77
C GLU A 25 4.78 -9.74 -2.26
N THR A 26 4.38 -8.56 -1.77
CA THR A 26 4.08 -8.35 -0.35
C THR A 26 2.88 -9.17 0.10
N TYR A 27 1.82 -9.26 -0.71
CA TYR A 27 0.66 -10.10 -0.43
C TYR A 27 1.07 -11.56 -0.23
N SER A 28 1.90 -12.09 -1.13
CA SER A 28 2.42 -13.46 -1.03
C SER A 28 3.31 -13.64 0.21
N ALA A 29 4.21 -12.69 0.49
CA ALA A 29 5.08 -12.75 1.66
C ALA A 29 4.28 -12.74 2.98
N PHE A 30 3.26 -11.89 3.09
CA PHE A 30 2.40 -11.83 4.26
C PHE A 30 1.53 -13.08 4.41
N ALA A 31 0.98 -13.60 3.31
CA ALA A 31 0.18 -14.83 3.34
C ALA A 31 0.97 -16.07 3.78
N ASN A 32 2.29 -16.11 3.48
CA ASN A 32 3.17 -17.21 3.88
C ASN A 32 3.73 -17.07 5.30
N THR A 33 3.44 -15.98 6.00
CA THR A 33 3.94 -15.69 7.35
C THR A 33 2.76 -15.50 8.32
N ASN A 34 2.91 -14.69 9.37
CA ASN A 34 1.85 -14.42 10.34
C ASN A 34 0.77 -13.45 9.82
N GLY A 35 0.78 -13.12 8.52
CA GLY A 35 -0.06 -12.09 7.94
C GLY A 35 0.51 -10.68 8.16
N GLY A 36 -0.27 -9.68 7.75
CA GLY A 36 0.10 -8.29 7.87
C GLY A 36 -0.94 -7.35 7.26
N LYS A 37 -0.61 -6.06 7.23
CA LYS A 37 -1.43 -4.98 6.68
C LYS A 37 -0.70 -4.33 5.53
N ILE A 38 -1.36 -4.26 4.38
CA ILE A 38 -0.89 -3.47 3.24
C ILE A 38 -1.79 -2.23 3.17
N ILE A 39 -1.22 -1.05 3.39
CA ILE A 39 -1.96 0.20 3.33
C ILE A 39 -1.67 0.88 1.99
N LEU A 40 -2.72 1.07 1.19
CA LEU A 40 -2.66 1.63 -0.15
C LEU A 40 -2.85 3.15 -0.12
N GLY A 41 -2.16 3.83 -1.03
CA GLY A 41 -2.27 5.29 -1.19
C GLY A 41 -1.35 6.07 -0.27
N ILE A 42 -0.30 5.45 0.27
CA ILE A 42 0.73 6.11 1.06
C ILE A 42 2.07 5.98 0.33
N ASP A 43 2.81 7.09 0.24
CA ASP A 43 4.14 7.16 -0.37
C ASP A 43 5.06 7.94 0.58
N GLU A 44 5.69 7.21 1.50
CA GLU A 44 6.51 7.77 2.59
C GLU A 44 7.70 8.60 2.13
N LYS A 45 8.08 8.48 0.86
CA LYS A 45 9.18 9.24 0.25
C LYS A 45 8.77 10.66 -0.13
N ASN A 46 7.48 11.01 -0.03
CA ASN A 46 6.98 12.36 -0.31
C ASN A 46 6.85 13.19 0.96
N ILE A 47 6.97 14.51 0.80
CA ILE A 47 6.72 15.50 1.86
C ILE A 47 5.27 15.39 2.38
N ASP A 48 4.32 15.20 1.47
CA ASP A 48 2.96 14.79 1.80
C ASP A 48 2.81 13.29 1.48
N PRO A 49 2.87 12.40 2.47
CA PRO A 49 2.87 10.97 2.21
C PRO A 49 1.48 10.44 1.84
N TYR A 50 0.40 11.19 2.10
CA TYR A 50 -0.97 10.73 1.88
C TYR A 50 -1.42 11.00 0.44
N GLN A 51 -1.14 10.05 -0.45
CA GLN A 51 -1.42 10.16 -1.89
C GLN A 51 -2.84 9.75 -2.28
N GLY A 52 -3.52 8.97 -1.43
CA GLY A 52 -4.86 8.43 -1.66
C GLY A 52 -4.92 7.36 -2.76
N VAL A 53 -6.13 6.87 -3.02
CA VAL A 53 -6.44 5.94 -4.12
C VAL A 53 -7.60 6.51 -4.94
N ASN A 54 -7.42 6.62 -6.25
CA ASN A 54 -8.49 7.04 -7.14
C ASN A 54 -9.47 5.90 -7.33
N ARG A 55 -10.77 6.24 -7.37
CA ARG A 55 -11.79 5.29 -7.81
C ARG A 55 -11.56 5.06 -9.30
N LEU A 56 -11.29 3.81 -9.70
CA LEU A 56 -11.33 3.47 -11.11
C LEU A 56 -12.72 3.86 -11.65
N PRO A 57 -12.80 4.47 -12.84
CA PRO A 57 -14.08 4.81 -13.42
C PRO A 57 -14.92 3.53 -13.48
N ALA A 58 -16.13 3.58 -12.91
CA ALA A 58 -17.08 2.50 -13.08
C ALA A 58 -17.24 2.29 -14.59
N LYS A 59 -16.90 1.11 -15.09
CA LYS A 59 -17.25 0.76 -16.46
C LYS A 59 -18.78 0.77 -16.53
N LEU A 60 -19.33 1.77 -17.23
CA LEU A 60 -20.71 1.78 -17.72
C LEU A 60 -20.91 0.61 -18.69
#